data_AF-A0A160TMA5-F1
#
_entry.id   AF-A0A160TMA5-F1
#
_cell.length_a   1.000
_cell.length_b   1.000
_cell.length_c   1.000
_cell.angle_alpha   90.00
_cell.angle_beta   90.00
_cell.angle_gamma   90.00
#
_symmetry.space_group_name_H-M   'P 1'
#
loop_
_entity.id
_entity.type
_entity.pdbx_description
1 polymer ?
#
loop_
_entity_poly.entity_id
_entity_poly.type
_entity_poly.pdbx_seq_one_letter_code
_entity_poly.pdbx_strand_id
1 'polypeptide(L)'
;MALHAGMSFGEALHDAGLALDPAPLVPFARWLPAHAHMRIFDTRFYLARMPEGVSEPVVDDTENVRVFWSTAQAVLDDADAGRARIIFPTRRNLERLARFASFDEAAADAARYPIRPVTPWEDQIGGVPHLRIPDDLGYPVTAEPITSALRG
;
A
#
# COMPACT_ATOMS: atom_id res chain seq x y z
N MET A 1 -24.00 -7.77 12.83
CA MET A 1 -22.79 -8.61 12.66
C MET A 1 -21.99 -8.61 13.96
N ALA A 2 -21.44 -9.73 14.42
CA ALA A 2 -20.79 -9.85 15.75
C ALA A 2 -19.68 -8.81 16.01
N LEU A 3 -18.90 -8.45 14.96
CA LEU A 3 -17.89 -7.38 15.03
C LEU A 3 -18.48 -6.00 15.35
N HIS A 4 -19.66 -5.67 14.79
CA HIS A 4 -20.33 -4.39 15.08
C HIS A 4 -20.91 -4.35 16.49
N ALA A 5 -21.05 -5.51 17.15
CA ALA A 5 -21.50 -5.64 18.53
C ALA A 5 -20.33 -5.56 19.55
N GLY A 6 -19.12 -5.24 19.10
CA GLY A 6 -17.95 -5.07 19.97
C GLY A 6 -17.19 -6.37 20.29
N MET A 7 -17.57 -7.50 19.70
CA MET A 7 -16.79 -8.74 19.78
C MET A 7 -15.46 -8.57 19.05
N SER A 8 -14.36 -9.06 19.63
CA SER A 8 -13.08 -9.04 18.95
C SER A 8 -13.09 -9.99 17.73
N PHE A 9 -12.26 -9.69 16.74
CA PHE A 9 -12.16 -10.56 15.57
C PHE A 9 -11.68 -11.97 15.92
N GLY A 10 -10.81 -12.10 16.93
CA GLY A 10 -10.35 -13.41 17.41
C GLY A 10 -11.48 -14.25 18.03
N GLU A 11 -12.34 -13.64 18.83
CA GLU A 11 -13.53 -14.31 19.40
C GLU A 11 -14.50 -14.72 18.29
N ALA A 12 -14.75 -13.83 17.33
CA ALA A 12 -15.65 -14.14 16.21
C ALA A 12 -15.16 -15.33 15.37
N LEU A 13 -13.84 -15.45 15.15
CA LEU A 13 -13.24 -16.59 14.47
C LEU A 13 -13.38 -17.88 15.30
N HIS A 14 -13.12 -17.79 16.60
CA HIS A 14 -13.25 -18.92 17.52
C HIS A 14 -14.67 -19.48 17.53
N ASP A 15 -15.68 -18.62 17.70
CA ASP A 15 -17.09 -19.01 17.72
C ASP A 15 -17.55 -19.63 16.40
N ALA A 16 -16.97 -19.18 15.28
CA ALA A 16 -17.23 -19.73 13.96
C ALA A 16 -16.43 -21.02 13.66
N GLY A 17 -15.52 -21.45 14.54
CA GLY A 17 -14.62 -22.58 14.29
C GLY A 17 -13.62 -22.33 13.15
N LEU A 18 -13.29 -21.06 12.89
CA LEU A 18 -12.41 -20.63 11.80
C LEU A 18 -11.01 -20.27 12.30
N ALA A 19 -10.03 -20.38 11.42
CA ALA A 19 -8.64 -19.96 11.66
C ALA A 19 -8.14 -19.09 10.49
N LEU A 20 -7.17 -18.22 10.78
CA LEU A 20 -6.50 -17.41 9.76
C LEU A 20 -5.42 -18.24 9.07
N ASP A 21 -5.46 -18.25 7.73
CA ASP A 21 -4.37 -18.76 6.91
C ASP A 21 -3.58 -17.59 6.29
N PRO A 22 -2.36 -17.29 6.79
CA PRO A 22 -1.52 -16.24 6.23
C PRO A 22 -0.73 -16.68 5.00
N ALA A 23 -0.72 -17.99 4.65
CA ALA A 23 0.09 -18.52 3.56
C ALA A 23 -0.20 -17.87 2.18
N PRO A 24 -1.44 -17.43 1.85
CA PRO A 24 -1.72 -16.76 0.59
C PRO A 24 -1.18 -15.32 0.50
N LEU A 25 -0.70 -14.73 1.60
CA LEU A 25 -0.18 -13.36 1.60
C LEU A 25 1.24 -13.32 1.05
N VAL A 26 1.45 -12.53 0.00
CA VAL A 26 2.79 -12.30 -0.56
C VAL A 26 3.35 -11.00 0.02
N PRO A 27 4.47 -11.04 0.77
CA PRO A 27 5.12 -9.83 1.26
C PRO A 27 5.55 -8.92 0.10
N PHE A 28 5.18 -7.64 0.15
CA PHE A 28 5.42 -6.70 -0.95
C PHE A 28 6.44 -5.61 -0.61
N ALA A 29 6.28 -4.98 0.55
CA ALA A 29 7.14 -3.90 1.02
C ALA A 29 7.04 -3.73 2.54
N ARG A 30 8.04 -3.08 3.14
CA ARG A 30 8.00 -2.60 4.52
C ARG A 30 8.46 -1.15 4.54
N TRP A 31 7.61 -0.25 5.01
CA TRP A 31 7.89 1.18 5.09
C TRP A 31 8.07 1.59 6.55
N LEU A 32 9.17 2.28 6.83
CA LEU A 32 9.48 2.80 8.16
C LEU A 32 10.16 4.16 8.02
N PRO A 33 9.38 5.27 8.02
CA PRO A 33 9.93 6.61 8.00
C PRO A 33 10.73 6.92 9.28
N ALA A 34 11.84 7.64 9.16
CA ALA A 34 12.69 7.99 10.31
C ALA A 34 12.36 9.36 10.95
N HIS A 35 11.32 10.05 10.49
CA HIS A 35 11.08 11.47 10.84
C HIS A 35 10.37 11.60 12.19
N ALA A 36 11.02 12.27 13.15
CA ALA A 36 10.60 12.34 14.55
C ALA A 36 9.36 13.23 14.82
N HIS A 37 8.95 14.06 13.85
CA HIS A 37 7.95 15.12 14.07
C HIS A 37 6.49 14.67 13.81
N MET A 38 6.29 13.42 13.41
CA MET A 38 4.96 12.85 13.13
C MET A 38 4.85 11.46 13.74
N ARG A 39 3.62 10.95 13.84
CA ARG A 39 3.38 9.56 14.22
C ARG A 39 4.02 8.63 13.17
N ILE A 40 4.97 7.82 13.62
CA ILE A 40 5.68 6.86 12.77
C ILE A 40 4.96 5.51 12.84
N PHE A 41 4.73 4.91 11.67
CA PHE A 41 4.24 3.54 11.55
C PHE A 41 5.28 2.66 10.87
N ASP A 42 5.50 1.46 11.40
CA ASP A 42 6.23 0.38 10.72
C ASP A 42 5.24 -0.43 9.89
N THR A 43 5.00 0.05 8.67
CA THR A 43 3.91 -0.46 7.82
C THR A 43 4.41 -1.58 6.92
N ARG A 44 3.80 -2.77 7.04
CA ARG A 44 4.00 -3.89 6.12
C ARG A 44 2.90 -3.94 5.07
N PHE A 45 3.29 -4.11 3.82
CA PHE A 45 2.39 -4.26 2.68
C PHE A 45 2.44 -5.69 2.17
N TYR A 46 1.28 -6.21 1.79
CA TYR A 46 1.11 -7.56 1.24
C TYR A 46 0.27 -7.50 -0.04
N LEU A 47 0.53 -8.41 -0.97
CA LEU A 47 -0.40 -8.73 -2.05
C LEU A 47 -1.25 -9.93 -1.63
N ALA A 48 -2.53 -9.89 -1.96
CA ALA A 48 -3.46 -11.00 -1.78
C ALA A 48 -4.32 -11.12 -3.04
N ARG A 49 -4.50 -12.35 -3.52
CA ARG A 49 -5.37 -12.63 -4.66
C ARG A 49 -6.81 -12.66 -4.16
N MET A 50 -7.68 -11.85 -4.76
CA MET A 50 -9.12 -11.95 -4.50
C MET A 50 -9.65 -13.24 -5.14
N PRO A 51 -10.37 -14.10 -4.40
CA PRO A 51 -11.03 -15.27 -4.97
C PRO A 51 -12.07 -14.87 -6.04
N GLU A 52 -12.29 -15.73 -7.02
CA GLU A 52 -13.35 -15.52 -8.01
C GLU A 52 -14.73 -15.55 -7.33
N GLY A 53 -15.66 -14.74 -7.83
CA GLY A 53 -17.05 -14.72 -7.35
C GLY A 53 -17.31 -13.95 -6.06
N VAL A 54 -16.35 -13.17 -5.55
CA VAL A 54 -16.56 -12.28 -4.41
C VAL A 54 -17.34 -11.03 -4.83
N SER A 55 -18.29 -10.63 -3.99
CA SER A 55 -19.11 -9.43 -4.14
C SER A 55 -18.29 -8.14 -4.31
N GLU A 56 -18.91 -7.12 -4.90
CA GLU A 56 -18.33 -5.77 -4.86
C GLU A 56 -18.06 -5.32 -3.41
N PRO A 57 -16.99 -4.54 -3.19
CA PRO A 57 -16.63 -4.11 -1.86
C PRO A 57 -17.73 -3.18 -1.32
N VAL A 58 -18.09 -3.37 -0.06
CA VAL A 58 -19.15 -2.61 0.62
C VAL A 58 -18.50 -1.79 1.72
N VAL A 59 -18.85 -0.51 1.79
CA VAL A 59 -18.43 0.36 2.90
C VAL A 59 -19.13 -0.06 4.20
N ASP A 60 -18.44 0.10 5.32
CA ASP A 60 -19.01 -0.18 6.66
C ASP A 60 -19.84 1.00 7.22
N ASP A 61 -19.98 2.09 6.45
CA ASP A 61 -20.63 3.37 6.80
C ASP A 61 -20.10 4.08 8.05
N THR A 62 -18.94 3.67 8.60
CA THR A 62 -18.37 4.27 9.82
C THR A 62 -17.14 5.13 9.54
N GLU A 63 -16.13 4.61 8.86
CA GLU A 63 -14.83 5.30 8.66
C GLU A 63 -14.57 5.61 7.18
N ASN A 64 -15.03 4.74 6.28
CA ASN A 64 -14.76 4.85 4.84
C ASN A 64 -16.00 5.34 4.08
N VAL A 65 -15.85 6.44 3.35
CA VAL A 65 -16.94 7.04 2.56
C VAL A 65 -17.04 6.50 1.13
N ARG A 66 -16.01 5.80 0.64
CA ARG A 66 -15.99 5.18 -0.70
C ARG A 66 -15.08 3.97 -0.73
N VAL A 67 -15.49 2.93 -1.45
CA VAL A 67 -14.66 1.77 -1.79
C VAL A 67 -14.94 1.35 -3.23
N PHE A 68 -13.92 0.94 -3.97
CA PHE A 68 -14.04 0.59 -5.38
C PHE A 68 -12.87 -0.28 -5.83
N TRP A 69 -13.06 -1.00 -6.93
CA TRP A 69 -11.98 -1.68 -7.65
C TRP A 69 -11.44 -0.77 -8.75
N SER A 70 -10.11 -0.66 -8.85
CA SER A 70 -9.43 0.08 -9.92
C SER A 70 -8.05 -0.52 -10.18
N THR A 71 -7.49 -0.22 -11.34
CA THR A 71 -6.10 -0.57 -11.63
C THR A 71 -5.17 0.39 -10.90
N ALA A 72 -3.94 -0.06 -10.61
CA ALA A 72 -2.94 0.81 -10.00
C ALA A 72 -2.67 2.07 -10.85
N GLN A 73 -2.63 1.91 -12.18
CA GLN A 73 -2.43 3.03 -13.10
C GLN A 73 -3.59 4.03 -13.05
N ALA A 74 -4.84 3.58 -13.06
CA ALA A 74 -5.98 4.50 -12.99
C ALA A 74 -6.02 5.29 -11.68
N VAL A 75 -5.62 4.69 -10.55
CA VAL A 75 -5.49 5.42 -9.27
C VAL A 75 -4.39 6.48 -9.33
N LEU A 76 -3.26 6.18 -9.99
CA LEU A 76 -2.20 7.16 -10.22
C LEU A 76 -2.68 8.31 -11.10
N ASP A 77 -3.37 8.00 -12.20
CA ASP A 77 -3.92 9.00 -13.12
C ASP A 77 -4.95 9.91 -12.43
N ASP A 78 -5.80 9.33 -11.57
CA ASP A 78 -6.75 10.10 -10.74
C ASP A 78 -6.03 11.01 -9.74
N ALA A 79 -4.95 10.54 -9.13
CA ALA A 79 -4.15 11.36 -8.23
C ALA A 79 -3.45 12.51 -8.97
N ASP A 80 -2.89 12.25 -10.15
CA ASP A 80 -2.22 13.25 -10.98
C ASP A 80 -3.21 14.31 -11.50
N ALA A 81 -4.46 13.91 -11.73
CA ALA A 81 -5.54 14.82 -12.06
C ALA A 81 -6.20 15.50 -10.85
N GLY A 82 -5.73 15.25 -9.62
CA GLY A 82 -6.30 15.82 -8.39
C GLY A 82 -7.67 15.29 -7.99
N ARG A 83 -8.11 14.16 -8.56
CA ARG A 83 -9.38 13.47 -8.23
C ARG A 83 -9.25 12.49 -7.06
N ALA A 84 -8.02 12.11 -6.72
CA ALA A 84 -7.70 11.27 -5.57
C ALA A 84 -6.51 11.85 -4.81
N ARG A 85 -6.44 11.56 -3.50
CA ARG A 85 -5.30 11.91 -2.66
C ARG A 85 -4.60 10.62 -2.24
N ILE A 86 -3.31 10.50 -2.55
CA ILE A 86 -2.48 9.34 -2.20
C ILE A 86 -1.18 9.79 -1.55
N ILE A 87 -0.89 9.28 -0.37
CA ILE A 87 0.36 9.56 0.34
C ILE A 87 1.55 8.90 -0.37
N PHE A 88 2.76 9.43 -0.14
CA PHE A 88 3.98 9.01 -0.82
C PHE A 88 4.24 7.48 -0.82
N PRO A 89 4.19 6.75 0.32
CA PRO A 89 4.35 5.29 0.32
C PRO A 89 3.34 4.57 -0.59
N THR A 90 2.08 5.00 -0.54
CA THR A 90 1.00 4.45 -1.39
C THR A 90 1.31 4.70 -2.86
N ARG A 91 1.73 5.91 -3.22
CA ARG A 91 2.11 6.25 -4.60
C ARG A 91 3.24 5.38 -5.11
N ARG A 92 4.34 5.24 -4.36
CA ARG A 92 5.48 4.39 -4.75
C ARG A 92 5.07 2.93 -4.92
N ASN A 93 4.24 2.41 -4.03
CA ASN A 93 3.72 1.05 -4.13
C ASN A 93 2.83 0.87 -5.37
N LEU A 94 1.95 1.84 -5.67
CA LEU A 94 1.11 1.83 -6.87
C LEU A 94 1.93 1.92 -8.15
N GLU A 95 2.95 2.78 -8.22
CA GLU A 95 3.84 2.89 -9.38
C GLU A 95 4.59 1.58 -9.64
N ARG A 96 5.04 0.89 -8.58
CA ARG A 96 5.63 -0.44 -8.72
C ARG A 96 4.60 -1.46 -9.19
N LEU A 97 3.40 -1.47 -8.60
CA LEU A 97 2.33 -2.41 -8.95
C LEU A 97 1.81 -2.23 -10.38
N ALA A 98 1.76 -0.99 -10.88
CA ALA A 98 1.29 -0.64 -12.23
C ALA A 98 2.16 -1.21 -13.36
N ARG A 99 3.33 -1.78 -13.05
CA ARG A 99 4.22 -2.44 -14.01
C ARG A 99 3.74 -3.83 -14.44
N PHE A 100 2.74 -4.40 -13.77
CA PHE A 100 2.31 -5.79 -13.94
C PHE A 100 0.86 -5.88 -14.40
N ALA A 101 0.58 -6.83 -15.28
CA ALA A 101 -0.77 -7.06 -15.81
C ALA A 101 -1.54 -8.12 -15.01
N SER A 102 -0.86 -8.85 -14.12
CA SER A 102 -1.45 -9.93 -13.33
C SER A 102 -0.90 -10.01 -11.92
N PHE A 103 -1.65 -10.68 -11.04
CA PHE A 103 -1.20 -11.01 -9.70
C PHE A 103 0.09 -11.84 -9.72
N ASP A 104 0.19 -12.83 -10.61
CA ASP A 104 1.35 -13.75 -10.63
C ASP A 104 2.64 -13.02 -11.02
N GLU A 105 2.57 -12.07 -11.96
CA GLU A 105 3.70 -11.21 -12.31
C GLU A 105 4.12 -10.32 -11.12
N ALA A 106 3.15 -9.69 -10.45
CA ALA A 106 3.42 -8.83 -9.31
C ALA A 106 4.00 -9.62 -8.12
N ALA A 107 3.48 -10.83 -7.87
CA ALA A 107 3.98 -11.72 -6.82
C ALA A 107 5.38 -12.24 -7.13
N ALA A 108 5.66 -12.60 -8.39
CA ALA A 108 6.99 -13.00 -8.83
C ALA A 108 7.99 -11.85 -8.70
N ASP A 109 7.60 -10.61 -9.02
CA ASP A 109 8.44 -9.44 -8.78
C ASP A 109 8.70 -9.22 -7.29
N ALA A 110 7.65 -9.27 -6.46
CA ALA A 110 7.77 -9.11 -5.01
C ALA A 110 8.81 -10.06 -4.40
N ALA A 111 8.81 -11.32 -4.83
CA ALA A 111 9.74 -12.36 -4.35
C ALA A 111 11.22 -12.10 -4.70
N ARG A 112 11.51 -11.22 -5.67
CA ARG A 112 12.90 -10.90 -6.08
C ARG A 112 13.61 -9.96 -5.11
N TYR A 113 12.89 -9.28 -4.24
CA TYR A 113 13.42 -8.22 -3.39
C TYR A 113 13.30 -8.57 -1.90
N PRO A 114 14.29 -8.22 -1.08
CA PRO A 114 14.21 -8.45 0.36
C PRO A 114 13.18 -7.50 1.01
N ILE A 115 12.45 -8.00 2.01
CA ILE A 115 11.56 -7.18 2.84
C ILE A 115 12.36 -6.48 3.93
N ARG A 116 13.11 -5.44 3.52
CA ARG A 116 13.79 -4.51 4.42
C ARG A 116 13.07 -3.16 4.47
N PRO A 117 13.26 -2.37 5.55
CA PRO A 117 12.67 -1.04 5.63
C PRO A 117 13.02 -0.14 4.44
N VAL A 118 11.98 0.44 3.86
CA VAL A 118 12.03 1.61 2.99
C VAL A 118 11.91 2.82 3.91
N THR A 119 13.03 3.53 4.08
CA THR A 119 13.10 4.76 4.87
C THR A 119 13.45 5.90 3.92
N PRO A 120 12.51 6.82 3.65
CA PRO A 120 12.79 7.96 2.81
C PRO A 120 13.79 8.93 3.43
N TRP A 121 14.59 9.60 2.61
CA TRP A 121 15.49 10.68 3.02
C TRP A 121 15.40 11.87 2.08
N GLU A 122 15.69 13.06 2.58
CA GLU A 122 15.79 14.27 1.78
C GLU A 122 17.15 14.35 1.08
N ASP A 123 17.15 14.79 -0.17
CA ASP A 123 18.35 14.98 -0.98
C ASP A 123 18.18 16.19 -1.92
N GLN A 124 19.27 16.70 -2.51
CA GLN A 124 19.22 17.77 -3.52
C GLN A 124 19.63 17.26 -4.89
N ILE A 125 18.72 17.36 -5.86
CA ILE A 125 18.96 17.02 -7.26
C ILE A 125 18.86 18.30 -8.08
N GLY A 126 19.97 18.76 -8.66
CA GLY A 126 20.00 20.00 -9.45
C GLY A 126 19.58 21.25 -8.65
N GLY A 127 19.83 21.27 -7.33
CA GLY A 127 19.41 22.35 -6.43
C GLY A 127 17.95 22.30 -6.00
N VAL A 128 17.19 21.29 -6.42
CA VAL A 128 15.78 21.09 -6.02
C VAL A 128 15.72 20.03 -4.91
N PRO A 129 15.09 20.32 -3.76
CA PRO A 129 14.86 19.33 -2.71
C PRO A 129 13.95 18.19 -3.19
N HIS A 130 14.44 16.96 -3.04
CA HIS A 130 13.74 15.72 -3.39
C HIS A 130 13.62 14.81 -2.18
N LEU A 131 12.52 14.07 -2.11
CA LEU A 131 12.39 12.91 -1.23
C LEU A 131 12.81 11.67 -2.01
N ARG A 132 13.75 10.90 -1.46
CA ARG A 132 14.32 9.70 -2.10
C ARG A 132 14.03 8.43 -1.29
N ILE A 133 14.03 7.30 -1.99
CA ILE A 133 13.98 5.95 -1.43
C ILE A 133 15.12 5.09 -2.00
N PRO A 134 15.43 3.92 -1.40
CA PRO A 134 16.41 3.01 -1.97
C PRO A 134 16.03 2.56 -3.38
N ASP A 135 17.01 2.45 -4.27
CA ASP A 135 16.82 2.13 -5.70
C ASP A 135 16.96 0.63 -6.02
N ASP A 136 17.26 -0.19 -5.02
CA ASP A 136 17.49 -1.63 -5.10
C ASP A 136 16.25 -2.47 -4.70
N LEU A 137 15.09 -1.84 -4.51
CA LEU A 137 13.85 -2.49 -4.03
C LEU A 137 12.72 -2.56 -5.07
N GLY A 138 13.05 -2.42 -6.36
CA GLY A 138 12.13 -2.67 -7.47
C GLY A 138 11.18 -1.52 -7.82
N TYR A 139 11.30 -0.36 -7.15
CA TYR A 139 10.51 0.82 -7.46
C TYR A 139 10.98 1.47 -8.77
N PRO A 140 10.08 1.77 -9.71
CA PRO A 140 10.43 2.46 -10.96
C PRO A 140 10.74 3.95 -10.75
N VAL A 141 10.23 4.54 -9.67
CA VAL A 141 10.48 5.95 -9.32
C VAL A 141 11.00 6.03 -7.89
N THR A 142 12.24 6.47 -7.75
CA THR A 142 12.98 6.45 -6.48
C THR A 142 13.23 7.83 -5.89
N ALA A 143 12.81 8.88 -6.60
CA ALA A 143 12.91 10.27 -6.16
C ALA A 143 11.74 11.10 -6.69
N GLU A 144 11.26 12.06 -5.91
CA GLU A 144 10.34 13.11 -6.38
C GLU A 144 10.55 14.43 -5.62
N PRO A 145 10.22 15.59 -6.21
CA PRO A 145 10.33 16.86 -5.51
C PRO A 145 9.49 16.86 -4.22
N ILE A 146 10.05 17.38 -3.11
CA ILE A 146 9.36 17.41 -1.80
C ILE A 146 8.01 18.16 -1.90
N THR A 147 7.94 19.20 -2.72
CA THR A 147 6.71 19.97 -2.96
C THR A 147 5.59 19.15 -3.58
N SER A 148 5.92 18.10 -4.33
CA SER A 148 4.96 17.14 -4.90
C SER A 148 4.56 16.10 -3.85
N ALA A 149 5.53 15.56 -3.11
CA ALA A 149 5.31 14.55 -2.08
C ALA A 149 4.35 15.02 -0.97
N LEU A 150 4.41 16.31 -0.61
CA LEU A 150 3.57 16.91 0.43
C LEU A 150 2.14 17.24 -0.01
N ARG A 151 1.83 17.17 -1.31
CA ARG A 151 0.46 17.40 -1.83
C ARG A 151 -0.41 16.15 -1.83
N GLY A 152 0.19 14.98 -1.68
CA GLY A 152 -0.49 13.70 -1.48
C GLY A 152 -1.17 13.57 -0.14
#